data_AF-A0A9C8K7W6-F1
#
_entry.id   AF-A0A9C8K7W6-F1
#
_cell.length_a   1.000
_cell.length_b   1.000
_cell.length_c   1.000
_cell.angle_alpha   90.00
_cell.angle_beta   90.00
_cell.angle_gamma   90.00
#
_symmetry.space_group_name_H-M   'P 1'
#
loop_
_entity.id
_entity.type
_entity.pdbx_description
1 polymer ?
#
loop_
_entity_poly.entity_id
_entity_poly.type
_entity_poly.pdbx_seq_one_letter_code
_entity_poly.pdbx_strand_id
1 'polypeptide(L)' 'MKSNKAILALSDGKIFEGTSFGAVGETSGEVVYNTSITGYQEILTDPSY' A
#
# COMPACT_ATOMS: atom_id res chain seq x y z
N MET A 1 -16.41 -0.91 15.54
CA MET A 1 -15.99 -1.29 14.18
C MET A 1 -14.85 -2.30 14.29
N LYS A 2 -14.97 -3.48 13.68
CA LYS A 2 -13.84 -4.43 13.58
C LYS A 2 -12.83 -3.82 12.60
N SER A 3 -11.61 -3.54 13.06
CA SER A 3 -10.50 -3.22 12.17
C SER A 3 -10.03 -4.52 11.50
N ASN A 4 -10.00 -4.54 10.16
CA ASN A 4 -9.41 -5.63 9.40
C ASN A 4 -7.89 -5.45 9.41
N LYS A 5 -7.15 -6.39 9.98
CA LYS A 5 -5.69 -6.33 10.01
C LYS A 5 -5.09 -6.58 8.62
N ALA A 6 -3.99 -5.91 8.31
CA ALA A 6 -3.18 -6.10 7.12
C ALA A 6 -1.68 -6.04 7.45
N ILE A 7 -0.85 -6.61 6.57
CA ILE A 7 0.61 -6.64 6.71
C ILE A 7 1.25 -6.19 5.39
N LEU A 8 2.26 -5.32 5.48
CA LEU A 8 3.23 -5.06 4.41
C LEU A 8 4.56 -5.72 4.80
N ALA A 9 4.96 -6.77 4.07
CA ALA A 9 6.23 -7.46 4.26
C ALA A 9 7.21 -7.09 3.15
N LEU A 10 8.45 -6.76 3.51
CA LEU A 10 9.52 -6.41 2.57
C LEU A 10 10.50 -7.58 2.41
N SER A 11 11.19 -7.63 1.27
CA SER A 11 12.16 -8.68 0.96
C SER A 11 13.37 -8.70 1.90
N ASP A 12 13.67 -7.59 2.58
CA ASP A 12 14.70 -7.49 3.62
C ASP A 12 14.27 -8.04 4.99
N GLY A 13 13.06 -8.60 5.08
CA GLY A 13 12.49 -9.18 6.29
C GLY A 13 11.77 -8.17 7.20
N LYS A 14 11.70 -6.89 6.83
CA LYS A 14 10.89 -5.92 7.59
C LYS A 14 9.40 -6.19 7.40
N ILE A 15 8.65 -6.03 8.50
CA ILE A 15 7.21 -6.23 8.55
C ILE A 15 6.56 -4.99 9.15
N PHE A 16 5.52 -4.48 8.48
CA PHE A 16 4.70 -3.37 8.96
C PHE A 16 3.25 -3.85 9.11
N GLU A 17 2.71 -3.76 10.32
CA GLU A 17 1.31 -4.05 10.60
C GLU A 17 0.44 -2.81 10.34
N GLY A 18 -0.75 -3.02 9.78
CA GLY A 18 -1.68 -1.95 9.44
C GLY A 18 -3.15 -2.36 9.51
N THR A 19 -4.01 -1.40 9.20
CA THR A 19 -5.46 -1.62 9.03
C THR A 19 -5.79 -1.56 7.55
N SER A 20 -6.48 -2.58 7.03
CA SER A 20 -6.97 -2.60 5.65
C SER A 20 -8.12 -1.61 5.47
N PHE A 21 -8.08 -0.84 4.38
CA PHE A 21 -9.13 0.08 3.95
C PHE A 21 -9.56 -0.15 2.47
N GLY A 22 -8.89 -1.05 1.75
CA GLY A 22 -9.12 -1.33 0.34
C GLY A 22 -9.81 -2.67 0.10
N ALA A 23 -9.62 -3.23 -1.10
CA ALA A 23 -10.11 -4.56 -1.45
C ALA A 23 -9.45 -5.65 -0.59
N VAL A 24 -10.20 -6.71 -0.29
CA VAL A 24 -9.68 -7.88 0.44
C VAL A 24 -8.90 -8.76 -0.54
N GLY A 25 -7.66 -9.09 -0.18
CA GLY A 25 -6.80 -9.96 -0.97
C GLY A 25 -5.34 -9.80 -0.58
N GLU A 26 -4.47 -10.45 -1.35
CA GLU A 26 -3.01 -10.35 -1.25
C GLU A 26 -2.46 -9.94 -2.61
N THR A 27 -1.43 -9.08 -2.60
CA THR A 27 -0.71 -8.68 -3.81
C THR A 27 0.77 -8.51 -3.48
N SER A 28 1.61 -8.55 -4.51
CA SER A 28 3.06 -8.35 -4.39
C SER A 28 3.55 -7.44 -5.51
N GLY A 29 4.59 -6.65 -5.24
CA GLY A 29 5.12 -5.67 -6.17
C GLY A 29 6.31 -4.90 -5.57
N GLU A 30 6.85 -3.96 -6.34
CA GLU A 30 7.90 -3.05 -5.86
C GLU A 30 7.30 -1.98 -4.94
N VAL A 31 7.97 -1.73 -3.81
CA VAL A 31 7.56 -0.69 -2.87
C VAL A 31 8.34 0.58 -3.17
N VAL A 32 7.62 1.65 -3.52
CA VAL A 32 8.17 2.98 -3.84
C VAL A 32 7.54 4.05 -2.97
N TYR A 33 8.17 5.23 -2.87
CA TYR A 33 7.62 6.39 -2.17
C TYR A 33 7.56 7.62 -3.09
N ASN A 34 6.54 8.46 -2.91
CA ASN A 34 6.37 9.70 -3.65
C ASN A 34 6.22 10.87 -2.65
N THR A 35 6.89 12.00 -2.91
CA THR A 35 6.92 13.16 -2.00
C THR A 35 5.79 14.17 -2.24
N SER A 36 4.86 13.87 -3.14
CA SER A 36 3.70 14.71 -3.42
C SER A 36 2.77 14.76 -2.21
N ILE A 37 2.24 15.95 -1.91
CA ILE A 37 1.36 16.18 -0.75
C ILE A 37 -0.12 16.20 -1.20
N THR A 38 -0.39 16.31 -2.50
CA THR A 38 -1.72 16.33 -3.13
C THR A 38 -1.73 15.52 -4.44
N GLY A 39 -2.91 15.28 -5.04
CA GLY A 39 -3.04 14.59 -6.34
C GLY A 39 -3.03 13.06 -6.28
N TYR A 40 -3.52 12.48 -5.18
CA TYR A 40 -3.48 11.02 -4.96
C TYR A 40 -4.27 10.23 -6.00
N GLN A 41 -5.35 10.79 -6.56
CA GLN A 41 -6.19 10.08 -7.52
C GLN A 41 -5.47 9.94 -8.86
N GLU A 42 -4.80 11.00 -9.30
CA GLU A 42 -4.02 11.03 -10.54
C GLU A 42 -2.81 10.10 -10.43
N ILE A 43 -2.10 10.13 -9.30
CA ILE A 43 -0.96 9.24 -9.05
C ILE A 43 -1.36 7.77 -9.07
N LEU A 44 -2.50 7.40 -8.43
CA LEU A 44 -2.99 6.01 -8.40
C LEU A 44 -3.44 5.47 -9.76
N THR A 45 -3.57 6.33 -10.77
CA THR A 45 -3.99 5.95 -12.14
C THR A 45 -2.89 6.16 -13.18
N ASP A 46 -1.70 6.57 -12.75
CA ASP A 46 -0.54 6.71 -13.63
C ASP A 46 -0.03 5.32 -14.08
N PRO A 47 0.09 5.05 -15.40
CA PRO A 47 0.58 3.77 -15.92
C PRO A 47 2.00 3.37 -15.50
N SER A 48 2.75 4.29 -14.88
CA SER A 48 4.10 4.03 -14.38
C SER A 48 4.11 3.22 -13.06
N TYR A 49 2.94 3.04 -12.41
CA TYR A 49 2.73 2.22 -11.22
C TYR A 49 1.97 0.92 -11.53
#